data_AF-A0A146LLX7-F1
#
_entry.id   AF-A0A146LLX7-F1
#
_cell.length_a   1.000
_cell.length_b   1.000
_cell.length_c   1.000
_cell.angle_alpha   90.00
_cell.angle_beta   90.00
_cell.angle_gamma   90.00
#
_symmetry.space_group_name_H-M   'P 1'
#
loop_
_entity.id
_entity.type
_entity.pdbx_description
1 polymer ?
#
loop_
_entity_poly.entity_id
_entity_poly.type
_entity_poly.pdbx_seq_one_letter_code
_entity_poly.pdbx_strand_id
1 'polypeptide(L)'
;QLEIGMTSPERLHEESYTFSSDIWSLGCLLYELAALQSPFYENRLNLYLLTKKIERGSYPPLPSNVYSSKLRQVVSDCLQPIPDDRPDIEYVYGVALDMTATAPAPPSAVSIAAAPT
;
A
#
# COMPACT_ATOMS: atom_id res chain seq x y z
N GLN A 1 0.76 -8.74 -15.47
CA GLN A 1 0.08 -9.09 -14.20
C GLN A 1 0.57 -8.21 -13.05
N LEU A 2 1.88 -7.96 -12.89
CA LEU A 2 2.38 -6.98 -11.90
C LEU A 2 1.81 -5.57 -12.08
N GLU A 3 1.64 -5.08 -13.32
CA GLU A 3 1.17 -3.69 -13.57
C GLU A 3 -0.26 -3.40 -13.07
N ILE A 4 -1.15 -4.40 -13.07
CA ILE A 4 -2.54 -4.20 -12.65
C ILE A 4 -2.68 -4.20 -11.12
N GLY A 5 -1.79 -4.91 -10.40
CA GLY A 5 -1.87 -5.02 -8.95
C GLY A 5 -1.73 -3.68 -8.20
N MET A 6 -1.16 -2.67 -8.83
CA MET A 6 -1.00 -1.32 -8.26
C MET A 6 -1.97 -0.29 -8.86
N THR A 7 -2.81 -0.70 -9.81
CA THR A 7 -3.77 0.17 -10.49
C THR A 7 -4.95 0.47 -9.57
N SER A 8 -5.35 1.74 -9.48
CA SER A 8 -6.50 2.15 -8.68
C SER A 8 -7.84 1.73 -9.29
N PRO A 9 -8.91 1.53 -8.50
CA PRO A 9 -10.21 1.07 -8.99
C PRO A 9 -10.80 1.91 -10.12
N GLU A 10 -10.69 3.23 -10.04
CA GLU A 10 -11.20 4.16 -11.05
C GLU A 10 -10.47 4.00 -12.41
N ARG A 11 -9.18 3.66 -12.38
CA ARG A 11 -8.38 3.45 -13.59
C ARG A 11 -8.74 2.16 -14.32
N LEU A 12 -9.31 1.17 -13.61
CA LEU A 12 -9.84 -0.06 -14.22
C LEU A 12 -11.11 0.22 -15.03
N HIS A 13 -11.82 1.30 -14.73
CA HIS A 13 -13.03 1.75 -15.43
C HIS A 13 -12.72 2.84 -16.47
N GLU A 14 -11.46 3.03 -16.84
CA GLU A 14 -10.99 4.07 -17.77
C GLU A 14 -11.32 5.50 -17.32
N GLU A 15 -11.57 5.70 -16.02
CA GLU A 15 -11.74 7.05 -15.48
C GLU A 15 -10.41 7.82 -15.47
N SER A 16 -10.53 9.14 -15.33
CA SER A 16 -9.39 10.04 -15.35
C SER A 16 -8.49 9.79 -14.16
N TYR A 17 -7.18 9.78 -14.41
CA TYR A 17 -6.18 9.76 -13.35
C TYR A 17 -6.24 11.05 -12.53
N THR A 18 -6.22 10.94 -11.21
CA THR A 18 -6.23 12.08 -10.29
C THR A 18 -5.16 11.92 -9.22
N PHE A 19 -4.96 12.94 -8.37
CA PHE A 19 -4.07 12.82 -7.22
C PHE A 19 -4.46 11.67 -6.28
N SER A 20 -5.75 11.36 -6.15
CA SER A 20 -6.20 10.21 -5.36
C SER A 20 -5.72 8.87 -5.96
N SER A 21 -5.46 8.79 -7.26
CA SER A 21 -4.83 7.63 -7.90
C SER A 21 -3.37 7.46 -7.45
N ASP A 22 -2.62 8.56 -7.27
CA ASP A 22 -1.28 8.52 -6.67
C ASP A 22 -1.34 7.98 -5.23
N ILE A 23 -2.30 8.45 -4.42
CA ILE A 23 -2.48 8.02 -3.02
C ILE A 23 -2.75 6.52 -2.92
N TRP A 24 -3.56 5.96 -3.83
CA TRP A 24 -3.76 4.51 -3.91
C TRP A 24 -2.45 3.77 -4.17
N SER A 25 -1.69 4.19 -5.18
CA SER A 25 -0.41 3.55 -5.51
C SER A 25 0.60 3.65 -4.38
N LEU A 26 0.58 4.74 -3.60
CA LEU A 26 1.37 4.92 -2.39
C LEU A 26 0.93 3.94 -1.29
N GLY A 27 -0.37 3.75 -1.08
CA GLY A 27 -0.91 2.74 -0.17
C GLY A 27 -0.44 1.33 -0.52
N CYS A 28 -0.47 0.98 -1.81
CA CYS A 28 0.04 -0.29 -2.30
C CYS A 28 1.55 -0.44 -2.04
N LEU A 29 2.34 0.61 -2.30
CA LEU A 29 3.78 0.60 -2.04
C LEU A 29 4.10 0.42 -0.55
N LEU A 30 3.39 1.15 0.33
CA LEU A 30 3.57 1.03 1.78
C LEU A 30 3.24 -0.38 2.28
N TYR A 31 2.14 -0.96 1.78
CA TYR A 31 1.79 -2.34 2.07
C TYR A 31 2.88 -3.31 1.59
N GLU A 32 3.36 -3.15 0.36
CA GLU A 32 4.36 -4.03 -0.23
C GLU A 32 5.70 -3.96 0.49
N LEU A 33 6.13 -2.78 0.96
CA LEU A 33 7.32 -2.63 1.79
C LEU A 33 7.20 -3.36 3.13
N ALA A 34 6.00 -3.44 3.70
CA ALA A 34 5.74 -4.16 4.93
C ALA A 34 5.60 -5.67 4.70
N ALA A 35 4.77 -6.09 3.75
CA ALA A 35 4.41 -7.50 3.54
C ALA A 35 5.34 -8.24 2.56
N LEU A 36 6.23 -7.51 1.86
CA LEU A 36 7.07 -8.00 0.75
C LEU A 36 6.26 -8.64 -0.38
N GLN A 37 4.97 -8.30 -0.47
CA GLN A 37 4.01 -8.76 -1.46
C GLN A 37 2.99 -7.66 -1.73
N SER A 38 2.56 -7.52 -2.98
CA SER A 38 1.47 -6.59 -3.34
C SER A 38 0.17 -6.95 -2.61
N PRO A 39 -0.64 -5.96 -2.19
CA PRO A 39 -1.87 -6.18 -1.40
C PRO A 39 -2.90 -7.07 -2.11
N PHE A 40 -2.95 -7.02 -3.45
CA PHE A 40 -3.92 -7.77 -4.26
C PHE A 40 -3.30 -8.99 -4.95
N TYR A 41 -2.05 -9.33 -4.61
CA TYR A 41 -1.38 -10.50 -5.16
C TYR A 41 -2.01 -11.80 -4.65
N GLU A 42 -2.23 -12.75 -5.56
CA GLU A 42 -2.65 -14.10 -5.20
C GLU A 42 -2.21 -15.09 -6.29
N ASN A 43 -1.74 -16.27 -5.87
CA ASN A 43 -1.30 -17.31 -6.79
C ASN A 43 -2.45 -17.78 -7.68
N ARG A 44 -2.27 -17.68 -9.00
CA ARG A 44 -3.26 -18.09 -10.03
C ARG A 44 -4.55 -17.27 -10.05
N LEU A 45 -4.51 -16.00 -9.63
CA LEU A 45 -5.64 -15.11 -9.82
C LEU A 45 -5.77 -14.71 -11.30
N ASN A 46 -6.96 -14.90 -11.88
CA ASN A 46 -7.24 -14.35 -13.20
C ASN A 46 -7.53 -12.84 -13.11
N LEU A 47 -7.45 -12.13 -14.24
CA LEU A 47 -7.61 -10.67 -14.27
C LEU A 47 -8.97 -10.19 -13.74
N TYR A 48 -10.04 -10.96 -13.96
CA TYR A 48 -11.37 -10.62 -13.48
C TYR A 48 -11.45 -10.63 -11.95
N LEU A 49 -10.92 -11.68 -11.31
CA LEU A 49 -10.87 -11.78 -9.85
C LEU A 49 -9.95 -10.72 -9.23
N LEU A 50 -8.84 -10.38 -9.89
CA LEU A 50 -7.96 -9.27 -9.49
C LEU A 50 -8.71 -7.94 -9.48
N THR A 51 -9.39 -7.63 -10.59
CA THR A 51 -10.23 -6.42 -10.73
C THR A 51 -11.25 -6.35 -9.61
N LYS A 52 -11.96 -7.45 -9.34
CA LYS A 52 -12.95 -7.52 -8.24
C LYS A 52 -12.35 -7.33 -6.85
N LYS A 53 -11.12 -7.76 -6.61
CA LYS A 53 -10.42 -7.53 -5.32
C LYS A 53 -10.03 -6.06 -5.17
N ILE A 54 -9.51 -5.45 -6.24
CA ILE A 54 -9.16 -4.03 -6.28
C ILE A 54 -10.39 -3.17 -6.06
N GLU A 55 -11.49 -3.40 -6.80
CA GLU A 55 -12.77 -2.70 -6.66
C GLU A 55 -13.35 -2.77 -5.24
N ARG A 56 -13.07 -3.85 -4.50
CA ARG A 56 -13.54 -4.04 -3.12
C ARG A 56 -12.57 -3.51 -2.07
N GLY A 57 -11.36 -3.11 -2.45
CA GLY A 57 -10.29 -2.81 -1.49
C GLY A 57 -9.96 -4.00 -0.58
N SER A 58 -10.12 -5.23 -1.08
CA SER A 58 -9.98 -6.44 -0.26
C SER A 58 -8.56 -7.00 -0.33
N TYR A 59 -7.79 -6.76 0.73
CA TYR A 59 -6.42 -7.27 0.89
C TYR A 59 -6.19 -7.82 2.32
N PRO A 60 -5.21 -8.72 2.54
CA PRO A 60 -4.91 -9.23 3.87
C PRO A 60 -4.43 -8.10 4.79
N PRO A 61 -4.89 -8.00 6.04
CA PRO A 61 -4.41 -6.96 6.94
C PRO A 61 -2.96 -7.21 7.38
N LEU A 62 -2.18 -6.14 7.52
CA LEU A 62 -0.83 -6.22 8.08
C LEU A 62 -0.87 -6.74 9.55
N PRO A 63 0.05 -7.62 9.97
CA PRO A 63 0.06 -8.19 11.32
C PRO A 63 0.19 -7.12 12.42
N SER A 64 -0.80 -7.05 13.32
CA SER A 64 -0.88 -6.03 14.38
C SER A 64 0.17 -6.19 15.48
N ASN A 65 0.77 -7.37 15.61
CA ASN A 65 1.85 -7.66 16.53
C ASN A 65 3.23 -7.22 16.01
N VAL A 66 3.35 -6.90 14.71
CA VAL A 66 4.60 -6.47 14.07
C VAL A 66 4.55 -4.99 13.71
N TYR A 67 3.43 -4.52 13.15
CA TYR A 67 3.30 -3.16 12.64
C TYR A 67 2.38 -2.30 13.52
N SER A 68 2.79 -1.05 13.74
CA SER A 68 2.06 -0.08 14.54
C SER A 68 0.65 0.17 13.98
N SER A 69 -0.29 0.52 14.86
CA SER A 69 -1.65 0.91 14.44
C SER A 69 -1.63 2.07 13.44
N LYS A 70 -0.73 3.05 13.61
CA LYS A 70 -0.56 4.18 12.68
C LYS A 70 -0.21 3.72 11.26
N LEU A 71 0.76 2.82 11.10
CA LEU A 71 1.12 2.29 9.77
C LEU A 71 -0.06 1.56 9.13
N ARG A 72 -0.72 0.69 9.90
CA ARG A 72 -1.86 -0.09 9.40
C ARG A 72 -3.02 0.81 8.98
N GLN A 73 -3.26 1.87 9.75
CA GLN A 73 -4.31 2.85 9.48
C GLN A 73 -4.02 3.63 8.19
N VAL A 74 -2.82 4.22 8.04
CA VAL A 74 -2.51 5.01 6.83
C VAL A 74 -2.55 4.15 5.55
N VAL A 75 -2.13 2.88 5.62
CA VAL A 75 -2.30 1.94 4.50
C VAL A 75 -3.78 1.73 4.18
N SER A 76 -4.62 1.53 5.20
CA SER A 76 -6.07 1.37 5.04
C SER A 76 -6.76 2.63 4.51
N ASP A 77 -6.31 3.81 4.93
CA ASP A 77 -6.85 5.09 4.46
C ASP A 77 -6.49 5.30 2.98
N CYS A 78 -5.26 4.98 2.57
CA CYS A 78 -4.84 5.10 1.16
C CYS A 78 -5.53 4.10 0.22
N LEU A 79 -5.88 2.91 0.71
CA LEU A 79 -6.48 1.82 -0.07
C LEU A 79 -8.02 1.82 -0.03
N GLN A 80 -8.65 2.99 0.18
CA GLN A 80 -10.09 3.13 0.04
C GLN A 80 -10.52 3.01 -1.44
N PRO A 81 -11.57 2.21 -1.75
CA PRO A 81 -12.03 2.04 -3.13
C PRO A 81 -12.50 3.34 -3.77
N ILE A 82 -13.21 4.16 -2.99
CA ILE A 82 -13.73 5.46 -3.43
C ILE A 82 -12.60 6.49 -3.36
N PRO A 83 -12.25 7.18 -4.48
CA PRO A 83 -11.14 8.13 -4.51
C PRO A 83 -11.24 9.29 -3.51
N ASP A 84 -12.46 9.74 -3.22
CA ASP A 84 -12.72 10.86 -2.31
C ASP A 84 -12.60 10.48 -0.82
N ASP A 85 -12.63 9.18 -0.50
CA ASP A 85 -12.42 8.66 0.85
C ASP A 85 -10.92 8.51 1.17
N ARG A 86 -10.04 8.67 0.18
CA ARG A 86 -8.59 8.62 0.36
C ARG A 86 -8.10 9.97 0.92
N PRO A 87 -7.11 9.97 1.82
CA PRO A 87 -6.53 11.20 2.33
C PRO A 87 -5.74 11.93 1.24
N ASP A 88 -5.47 13.21 1.46
CA ASP A 88 -4.48 13.93 0.66
C ASP A 88 -3.03 13.56 1.07
N ILE A 89 -2.07 14.04 0.29
CA ILE A 89 -0.66 13.79 0.53
C ILE A 89 -0.14 14.49 1.80
N GLU A 90 -0.76 15.59 2.22
CA GLU A 90 -0.35 16.34 3.41
C GLU A 90 -0.63 15.52 4.69
N TYR A 91 -1.79 14.86 4.76
CA TYR A 91 -2.12 13.93 5.84
C TYR A 91 -1.13 12.76 5.90
N VAL A 92 -0.88 12.09 4.76
CA VAL A 92 0.04 10.94 4.72
C VAL A 92 1.45 11.35 5.15
N TYR A 93 1.91 12.52 4.68
CA TYR A 93 3.20 13.08 5.08
C TYR A 93 3.27 13.42 6.57
N GLY A 94 2.20 14.00 7.14
CA GLY A 94 2.10 14.27 8.57
C GLY A 94 2.21 12.99 9.42
N VAL A 95 1.50 11.93 9.03
CA VAL A 95 1.61 10.62 9.71
C VAL A 95 3.03 10.06 9.62
N ALA A 96 3.69 10.19 8.47
CA ALA A 96 5.07 9.74 8.29
C ALA A 96 6.04 10.50 9.21
N LEU A 97 5.93 11.83 9.30
CA LEU A 97 6.74 12.64 10.22
C LEU A 97 6.55 12.22 11.68
N ASP A 98 5.29 12.07 12.11
CA ASP A 98 4.95 11.60 13.45
C ASP A 98 5.58 10.23 13.76
N MET A 99 5.53 9.31 12.80
CA MET A 99 6.09 7.97 12.96
C MET A 99 7.62 7.98 13.00
N THR A 100 8.28 8.84 12.23
CA THR A 100 9.75 8.95 12.28
C THR A 100 10.25 9.63 13.55
N ALA A 101 9.52 10.59 14.10
CA ALA A 101 9.84 11.24 15.38
C ALA A 101 9.70 10.30 16.59
N THR A 102 8.88 9.25 16.47
CA THR A 102 8.59 8.29 17.54
C THR A 102 9.28 6.94 17.37
N ALA A 103 9.88 6.67 16.21
CA ALA A 103 10.61 5.44 15.96
C ALA A 103 11.92 5.42 16.78
N PRO A 104 12.25 4.32 17.47
CA PRO A 104 13.60 4.13 17.98
C PRO A 104 14.58 4.19 16.80
N ALA A 105 15.78 4.74 17.03
CA ALA A 105 16.82 4.80 16.01
C ALA A 105 16.95 3.44 15.32
N PRO A 106 17.03 3.39 13.98
CA PRO A 106 17.13 2.12 13.28
C PRO A 106 18.34 1.36 13.85
N PRO A 107 18.22 0.05 14.16
CA PRO A 107 19.40 -0.74 14.46
C PRO A 107 20.34 -0.56 13.26
N SER A 108 21.58 -0.11 13.55
CA SER A 108 22.61 0.23 12.58
C SER A 108 22.47 -0.61 11.31
N ALA A 109 22.22 0.06 10.18
CA ALA A 109 21.88 -0.49 8.88
C ALA A 109 22.20 -1.99 8.76
N VAL A 110 21.16 -2.82 8.64
CA VAL A 110 21.30 -4.24 8.30
C VAL A 110 22.26 -4.31 7.11
N SER A 111 23.46 -4.82 7.37
CA SER A 111 24.46 -5.03 6.33
C SER A 111 23.82 -5.99 5.34
N ILE A 112 23.41 -5.47 4.19
CA ILE A 112 22.97 -6.26 3.05
C ILE A 112 24.17 -7.10 2.63
N ALA A 113 24.28 -8.29 3.22
CA ALA A 113 25.30 -9.26 2.87
C ALA A 113 25.03 -9.64 1.41
N ALA A 114 25.98 -9.30 0.55
CA ALA A 114 26.00 -9.69 -0.85
C ALA A 114 25.74 -11.20 -0.96
N ALA A 115 24.75 -11.57 -1.76
CA ALA A 115 24.52 -12.97 -2.12
C ALA A 115 25.75 -13.48 -2.88
N PRO A 116 26.26 -14.69 -2.59
CA PRO A 116 27.34 -15.28 -3.38
C PRO A 116 26.80 -15.70 -4.76
N THR A 117 27.57 -15.35 -5.80
CA THR A 117 27.45 -15.82 -7.19
C THR A 117 27.58 -17.32 -7.32
#